data_AF-A0A1D8AFP2-F1
#
_entry.id   AF-A0A1D8AFP2-F1
#
_cell.length_a   1.000
_cell.length_b   1.000
_cell.length_c   1.000
_cell.angle_alpha   90.00
_cell.angle_beta   90.00
_cell.angle_gamma   90.00
#
_symmetry.space_group_name_H-M   'P 1'
#
loop_
_entity.id
_entity.type
_entity.pdbx_description
1 polymer ?
#
loop_
_entity_poly.entity_id
_entity_poly.type
_entity_poly.pdbx_seq_one_letter_code
_entity_poly.pdbx_strand_id
1 'polypeptide(L)'
;MIAAMMTAANLGARVTGWGFVVFTVGSIAWSVVGLSSQQTNLIASNGFLTLVNLIGIRRWLGRQRAYEDGGKSATEASRRSRFPTLFTATGIAGMPVLLRDGKAIGKAVEALLSCESGSVSYIVVASSGIGGLGEELRAIDRCEIDFARDQLNLKGSRAWFESLPTLVEGEWPASPNGLA
;
A
#
# COMPACT_ATOMS: atom_id res chain seq x y z
N MET A 1 -20.21 -10.74 -2.29
CA MET A 1 -18.79 -11.01 -1.98
C MET A 1 -17.83 -10.03 -2.66
N ILE A 2 -18.03 -9.69 -3.94
CA ILE A 2 -17.13 -8.77 -4.68
C ILE A 2 -16.93 -7.41 -3.98
N ALA A 3 -18.01 -6.73 -3.60
CA ALA A 3 -17.94 -5.43 -2.90
C ALA A 3 -17.14 -5.51 -1.58
N ALA A 4 -17.36 -6.59 -0.80
CA ALA A 4 -16.66 -6.82 0.44
C ALA A 4 -15.15 -6.98 0.21
N MET A 5 -14.76 -7.74 -0.81
CA MET A 5 -13.35 -7.89 -1.17
C MET A 5 -12.74 -6.57 -1.66
N MET A 6 -13.46 -5.79 -2.48
CA MET A 6 -12.98 -4.50 -2.97
C MET A 6 -12.71 -3.51 -1.83
N THR A 7 -13.60 -3.47 -0.82
CA THR A 7 -13.42 -2.60 0.34
C THR A 7 -12.38 -3.14 1.32
N ALA A 8 -12.32 -4.45 1.54
CA ALA A 8 -11.40 -5.08 2.48
C ALA A 8 -9.94 -5.13 1.98
N ALA A 9 -9.73 -5.27 0.67
CA ALA A 9 -8.39 -5.39 0.09
C ALA A 9 -7.59 -4.07 0.08
N ASN A 10 -8.21 -2.93 0.43
CA ASN A 10 -7.58 -1.60 0.52
C ASN A 10 -6.69 -1.24 -0.69
N LEU A 11 -7.15 -1.57 -1.91
CA LEU A 11 -6.41 -1.37 -3.18
C LEU A 11 -6.40 0.09 -3.67
N GLY A 12 -6.40 1.04 -2.73
CA GLY A 12 -6.47 2.48 -2.97
C GLY A 12 -7.90 3.03 -3.02
N ALA A 13 -7.99 4.35 -2.99
CA ALA A 13 -9.25 5.03 -2.71
C ALA A 13 -10.37 4.79 -3.73
N ARG A 14 -9.99 4.60 -5.00
CA ARG A 14 -10.94 4.34 -6.08
C ARG A 14 -11.63 2.99 -5.91
N VAL A 15 -10.88 1.91 -5.67
CA VAL A 15 -11.44 0.55 -5.55
C VAL A 15 -12.31 0.44 -4.31
N THR A 16 -11.82 0.93 -3.17
CA THR A 16 -12.57 0.95 -1.91
C THR A 16 -13.85 1.77 -2.04
N GLY A 17 -13.79 2.93 -2.69
CA GLY A 17 -14.95 3.78 -2.97
C GLY A 17 -16.00 3.11 -3.83
N TRP A 18 -15.59 2.39 -4.89
CA TRP A 18 -16.52 1.60 -5.72
C TRP A 18 -17.12 0.42 -4.96
N GLY A 19 -16.40 -0.20 -4.03
CA GLY A 19 -16.96 -1.22 -3.13
C GLY A 19 -18.15 -0.68 -2.33
N PHE A 20 -18.04 0.55 -1.79
CA PHE A 20 -19.16 1.22 -1.13
C PHE A 20 -20.34 1.51 -2.08
N VAL A 21 -20.09 1.88 -3.33
CA VAL A 21 -21.16 2.08 -4.34
C VAL A 21 -21.94 0.78 -4.55
N VAL A 22 -21.26 -0.35 -4.73
CA VAL A 22 -21.92 -1.65 -4.93
C VAL A 22 -22.71 -2.05 -3.69
N PHE A 23 -22.18 -1.80 -2.49
CA PHE A 23 -22.93 -2.05 -1.25
C PHE A 23 -24.17 -1.15 -1.12
N THR A 24 -24.09 0.12 -1.52
CA THR A 24 -25.26 1.02 -1.56
C THR A 24 -26.34 0.51 -2.50
N VAL A 25 -25.98 0.03 -3.70
CA VAL A 25 -26.97 -0.54 -4.64
C VAL A 25 -27.62 -1.78 -4.03
N GLY A 26 -26.84 -2.66 -3.41
CA GLY A 26 -27.35 -3.85 -2.74
C GLY A 26 -28.27 -3.53 -1.56
N SER A 27 -27.90 -2.56 -0.72
CA SER A 27 -28.70 -2.16 0.43
C SER A 27 -30.02 -1.50 0.01
N ILE A 28 -30.01 -0.67 -1.04
CA ILE A 28 -31.23 -0.09 -1.61
C ILE A 28 -32.17 -1.18 -2.14
N ALA A 29 -31.64 -2.15 -2.89
CA ALA A 29 -32.44 -3.27 -3.41
C ALA A 29 -33.09 -4.07 -2.26
N TRP A 30 -32.34 -4.39 -1.20
CA TRP A 30 -32.87 -5.07 -0.04
C TRP A 30 -33.85 -4.22 0.78
N SER A 31 -33.67 -2.91 0.86
CA SER A 31 -34.65 -2.00 1.45
C SER A 31 -35.97 -1.99 0.68
N VAL A 32 -35.93 -2.03 -0.67
CA VAL A 32 -37.15 -2.13 -1.50
C VAL A 32 -37.89 -3.44 -1.23
N VAL A 33 -37.17 -4.56 -1.12
CA VAL A 33 -37.76 -5.86 -0.76
C VAL A 33 -38.33 -5.84 0.67
N GLY A 34 -37.66 -5.16 1.60
CA GLY A 34 -38.16 -4.98 2.97
C GLY A 34 -39.46 -4.19 3.01
N LEU A 35 -39.59 -3.16 2.17
CA LEU A 35 -40.82 -2.39 2.01
C LEU A 35 -41.95 -3.23 1.43
N SER A 36 -41.70 -4.00 0.37
CA SER A 36 -42.73 -4.87 -0.22
C SER A 36 -43.18 -5.99 0.72
N SER A 37 -42.28 -6.48 1.58
CA SER A 37 -42.55 -7.57 2.52
C SER A 37 -42.96 -7.09 3.92
N GLN A 38 -43.13 -5.77 4.13
CA GLN A 38 -43.41 -5.14 5.44
C GLN A 38 -42.45 -5.57 6.57
N GLN A 39 -41.18 -5.84 6.24
CA GLN A 39 -40.17 -6.25 7.22
C GLN A 39 -39.39 -5.02 7.72
N THR A 40 -39.83 -4.44 8.85
CA THR A 40 -39.18 -3.27 9.46
C THR A 40 -37.71 -3.49 9.77
N ASN A 41 -37.34 -4.68 10.26
CA ASN A 41 -35.95 -5.02 10.55
C ASN A 41 -35.06 -4.97 9.30
N LEU A 42 -35.56 -5.48 8.17
CA LEU A 42 -34.82 -5.48 6.91
C LEU A 42 -34.62 -4.05 6.38
N ILE A 43 -35.65 -3.20 6.52
CA ILE A 43 -35.57 -1.79 6.14
C ILE A 43 -34.59 -1.04 7.04
N ALA A 44 -34.67 -1.22 8.36
CA ALA A 44 -33.83 -0.53 9.32
C ALA A 44 -32.34 -0.86 9.13
N SER A 45 -32.00 -2.15 9.04
CA SER A 45 -30.61 -2.58 8.84
C SER A 45 -30.03 -2.13 7.51
N ASN A 46 -30.78 -2.28 6.41
CA ASN A 46 -30.30 -1.85 5.09
C ASN A 46 -30.33 -0.32 4.91
N GLY A 47 -31.23 0.39 5.60
CA GLY A 47 -31.24 1.86 5.66
C GLY A 47 -29.99 2.40 6.35
N PHE A 48 -29.62 1.82 7.50
CA PHE A 48 -28.35 2.15 8.17
C PHE A 48 -27.14 1.85 7.28
N LEU A 49 -27.11 0.66 6.65
CA LEU A 49 -26.04 0.27 5.73
C LEU A 49 -25.92 1.26 4.56
N THR A 50 -27.05 1.70 4.00
CA THR A 50 -27.09 2.72 2.95
C THR A 50 -26.43 4.02 3.41
N LEU A 51 -26.79 4.52 4.59
CA LEU A 51 -26.23 5.76 5.15
C LEU A 51 -24.71 5.68 5.32
N VAL A 52 -24.22 4.61 5.97
CA VAL A 52 -22.77 4.42 6.20
C VAL A 52 -22.03 4.31 4.87
N ASN A 53 -22.59 3.60 3.89
CA ASN A 53 -21.99 3.47 2.56
C ASN A 53 -21.93 4.81 1.82
N LEU A 54 -22.96 5.66 1.92
CA LEU A 54 -22.94 7.02 1.32
C LEU A 54 -21.82 7.88 1.92
N ILE A 55 -21.61 7.81 3.24
CA ILE A 55 -20.48 8.48 3.91
C ILE A 55 -19.14 7.91 3.39
N GLY A 56 -19.05 6.59 3.23
CA GLY A 56 -17.90 5.90 2.64
C GLY A 56 -17.59 6.39 1.23
N ILE A 57 -18.59 6.45 0.34
CA ILE A 57 -18.46 6.97 -1.03
C ILE A 57 -17.89 8.38 -1.02
N ARG A 58 -18.48 9.29 -0.23
CA ARG A 58 -18.03 10.69 -0.16
C ARG A 58 -16.59 10.81 0.34
N ARG A 59 -16.21 10.01 1.34
CA ARG A 59 -14.86 10.00 1.91
C ARG A 59 -13.83 9.51 0.90
N TRP A 60 -14.10 8.39 0.25
CA TRP A 60 -13.13 7.69 -0.59
C TRP A 60 -13.09 8.20 -2.03
N LEU A 61 -14.24 8.41 -2.69
CA LEU A 61 -14.27 8.94 -4.07
C LEU A 61 -14.11 10.46 -4.14
N GLY A 62 -14.28 11.19 -3.03
CA GLY A 62 -14.05 12.63 -2.94
C GLY A 62 -12.60 12.98 -2.62
N ARG A 63 -12.33 13.32 -1.35
CA ARG A 63 -11.03 13.88 -0.93
C ARG A 63 -9.87 12.89 -1.08
N GLN A 64 -10.05 11.63 -0.67
CA GLN A 64 -8.95 10.67 -0.68
C GLN A 64 -8.45 10.40 -2.10
N ARG A 65 -9.38 10.20 -3.04
CA ARG A 65 -9.06 10.09 -4.47
C ARG A 65 -8.29 11.30 -4.98
N ALA A 66 -8.72 12.52 -4.64
CA ALA A 66 -8.06 13.74 -5.09
C ALA A 66 -6.60 13.82 -4.59
N TYR A 67 -6.31 13.41 -3.35
CA TYR A 67 -4.95 13.37 -2.82
C TYR A 67 -4.07 12.32 -3.53
N GLU A 68 -4.58 11.11 -3.73
CA GLU A 68 -3.87 10.05 -4.47
C GLU A 68 -3.63 10.47 -5.93
N ASP A 69 -4.62 11.05 -6.59
CA ASP A 69 -4.52 11.53 -7.97
C ASP A 69 -3.51 12.70 -8.08
N GLY A 70 -3.41 13.57 -7.08
CA GLY A 70 -2.40 14.62 -7.01
C GLY A 70 -0.97 14.08 -6.93
N GLY A 71 -0.72 13.09 -6.07
CA GLY A 71 0.59 12.42 -5.98
C GLY A 71 0.99 11.68 -7.26
N LYS A 72 0.03 11.00 -7.89
CA LYS A 72 0.23 10.33 -9.19
C LYS A 72 0.51 11.34 -10.30
N SER A 73 -0.24 12.44 -10.36
CA SER A 73 -0.02 13.53 -11.32
C SER A 73 1.38 14.14 -11.17
N ALA A 74 1.83 14.40 -9.94
CA ALA A 74 3.18 14.90 -9.68
C ALA A 74 4.26 13.90 -10.11
N THR A 75 4.06 12.61 -9.82
CA THR A 75 4.93 11.52 -10.28
C THR A 75 5.01 11.50 -11.82
N GLU A 76 3.88 11.54 -12.51
CA GLU A 76 3.80 11.57 -13.97
C GLU A 76 4.41 12.83 -14.59
N ALA A 77 4.18 14.00 -13.98
CA ALA A 77 4.76 15.26 -14.42
C ALA A 77 6.29 15.25 -14.26
N SER A 78 6.81 14.70 -13.16
CA SER A 78 8.26 14.60 -12.93
C SER A 78 8.95 13.76 -14.02
N ARG A 79 8.28 12.72 -14.53
CA ARG A 79 8.79 11.86 -15.62
C ARG A 79 9.01 12.63 -16.94
N ARG A 80 8.30 13.73 -17.13
CA ARG A 80 8.39 14.58 -18.33
C ARG A 80 9.23 15.83 -18.09
N SER A 81 9.70 16.04 -16.86
CA SER A 81 10.48 17.21 -16.47
C SER A 81 11.96 17.01 -16.72
N ARG A 82 12.73 18.11 -16.70
CA ARG A 82 14.21 18.06 -16.71
C ARG A 82 14.81 17.78 -15.33
N PHE A 83 13.97 17.68 -14.30
CA PHE A 83 14.37 17.39 -12.93
C PHE A 83 14.39 15.87 -12.67
N PRO A 84 15.03 15.41 -11.58
CA PRO A 84 15.00 14.00 -11.19
C PRO A 84 13.57 13.46 -11.11
N THR A 85 13.39 12.21 -11.54
CA THR A 85 12.08 11.55 -11.47
C THR A 85 11.70 11.29 -10.01
N LEU A 86 10.46 11.59 -9.67
CA LEU A 86 9.91 11.44 -8.34
C LEU A 86 8.93 10.25 -8.30
N PHE A 87 8.75 9.69 -7.10
CA PHE A 87 7.63 8.83 -6.74
C PHE A 87 7.14 9.27 -5.35
N THR A 88 5.90 8.96 -5.00
CA THR A 88 5.34 9.32 -3.68
C THR A 88 5.94 8.45 -2.59
N ALA A 89 6.24 8.99 -1.40
CA ALA A 89 6.71 8.20 -0.26
C ALA A 89 5.76 7.03 0.07
N THR A 90 4.45 7.27 0.01
CA THR A 90 3.41 6.23 0.16
C THR A 90 3.42 5.15 -0.92
N GLY A 91 4.15 5.37 -2.01
CA GLY A 91 4.30 4.42 -3.11
C GLY A 91 5.44 3.43 -2.90
N ILE A 92 6.23 3.55 -1.83
CA ILE A 92 7.37 2.66 -1.58
C ILE A 92 6.94 1.23 -1.25
N ALA A 93 5.86 1.09 -0.47
CA ALA A 93 5.35 -0.20 -0.05
C ALA A 93 4.91 -1.02 -1.28
N GLY A 94 5.42 -2.24 -1.38
CA GLY A 94 5.17 -3.16 -2.49
C GLY A 94 6.08 -2.97 -3.70
N MET A 95 6.95 -1.95 -3.76
CA MET A 95 7.90 -1.83 -4.87
C MET A 95 8.81 -3.06 -4.93
N PRO A 96 8.99 -3.68 -6.12
CA PRO A 96 9.93 -4.77 -6.26
C PRO A 96 11.35 -4.29 -6.00
N VAL A 97 12.10 -5.08 -5.23
CA VAL A 97 13.53 -4.90 -5.02
C VAL A 97 14.26 -5.85 -5.94
N LEU A 98 15.07 -5.32 -6.86
CA LEU A 98 15.79 -6.08 -7.88
C LEU A 98 17.28 -6.09 -7.59
N LEU A 99 17.93 -7.19 -7.94
CA LEU A 99 19.39 -7.28 -8.03
C LEU A 99 19.89 -6.58 -9.31
N ARG A 100 21.21 -6.39 -9.42
CA ARG A 100 21.84 -5.79 -10.62
C ARG A 100 21.55 -6.55 -11.92
N ASP A 101 21.26 -7.84 -11.84
CA ASP A 101 20.88 -8.69 -12.98
C ASP A 101 19.39 -8.57 -13.36
N GLY A 102 18.62 -7.74 -12.64
CA GLY A 102 17.18 -7.54 -12.85
C GLY A 102 16.29 -8.57 -12.15
N LYS A 103 16.85 -9.56 -11.43
CA LYS A 103 16.06 -10.56 -10.70
C LYS A 103 15.50 -9.96 -9.42
N ALA A 104 14.20 -10.15 -9.19
CA ALA A 104 13.56 -9.74 -7.93
C ALA A 104 14.08 -10.57 -6.74
N ILE A 105 14.42 -9.88 -5.66
CA ILE A 105 14.77 -10.50 -4.37
C ILE A 105 13.62 -10.41 -3.36
N GLY A 106 12.74 -9.43 -3.51
CA GLY A 106 11.66 -9.17 -2.58
C GLY A 106 10.87 -7.92 -2.93
N LYS A 107 10.14 -7.40 -1.94
CA LYS A 107 9.35 -6.18 -2.02
C LYS A 107 9.74 -5.24 -0.87
N ALA A 108 9.76 -3.94 -1.12
CA ALA A 108 9.89 -2.96 -0.06
C ALA A 108 8.62 -2.94 0.79
N VAL A 109 8.79 -2.86 2.11
CA VAL A 109 7.69 -2.79 3.08
C VAL A 109 7.50 -1.37 3.56
N GLU A 110 8.59 -0.73 3.99
CA GLU A 110 8.57 0.62 4.57
C GLU A 110 9.93 1.28 4.36
N ALA A 111 9.95 2.62 4.26
CA ALA A 111 11.19 3.40 4.29
C ALA A 111 11.17 4.38 5.44
N LEU A 112 12.25 4.41 6.21
CA LEU A 112 12.35 5.22 7.41
C LEU A 112 13.17 6.47 7.10
N LEU A 113 12.61 7.63 7.40
CA LEU A 113 13.22 8.92 7.13
C LEU A 113 13.87 9.47 8.40
N SER A 114 15.06 10.02 8.28
CA SER A 114 15.68 10.80 9.34
C SER A 114 14.98 12.15 9.46
N CYS A 115 14.56 12.50 10.68
CA CYS A 115 13.97 13.81 10.97
C CYS A 115 14.98 14.96 10.84
N GLU A 116 16.27 14.69 11.00
CA GLU A 116 17.32 15.70 10.93
C GLU A 116 17.62 16.09 9.47
N SER A 117 17.80 15.10 8.60
CA SER A 117 18.18 15.33 7.19
C SER A 117 16.99 15.37 6.24
N GLY A 118 15.82 14.88 6.65
CA GLY A 118 14.67 14.65 5.78
C GLY A 118 14.92 13.57 4.72
N SER A 119 16.00 12.80 4.82
CA SER A 119 16.38 11.75 3.86
C SER A 119 15.97 10.36 4.37
N VAL A 120 15.77 9.42 3.45
CA VAL A 120 15.64 8.01 3.81
C VAL A 120 16.92 7.54 4.49
N SER A 121 16.81 6.95 5.68
CA SER A 121 17.89 6.31 6.41
C SER A 121 18.06 4.86 5.96
N TYR A 122 16.97 4.09 5.97
CA TYR A 122 16.97 2.70 5.53
C TYR A 122 15.59 2.24 5.06
N ILE A 123 15.56 1.09 4.40
CA ILE A 123 14.35 0.47 3.84
C ILE A 123 14.22 -0.94 4.40
N VAL A 124 13.03 -1.32 4.83
CA VAL A 124 12.70 -2.69 5.19
C VAL A 124 12.26 -3.44 3.94
N VAL A 125 12.89 -4.57 3.66
CA VAL A 125 12.60 -5.42 2.51
C VAL A 125 12.12 -6.77 2.99
N ALA A 126 10.96 -7.19 2.48
CA ALA A 126 10.43 -8.53 2.63
C ALA A 126 10.89 -9.41 1.47
N SER A 127 11.54 -10.52 1.78
CA SER A 127 12.00 -11.52 0.82
C SER A 127 11.40 -12.88 1.14
N SER A 128 11.20 -13.73 0.14
CA SER A 128 10.77 -15.11 0.40
C SER A 128 11.93 -15.87 1.05
N GLY A 129 11.70 -16.46 2.22
CA GLY A 129 12.72 -17.18 2.98
C GLY A 129 13.24 -18.44 2.25
N ILE A 130 14.38 -18.94 2.71
CA ILE A 130 15.02 -20.15 2.16
C ILE A 130 14.13 -21.36 2.49
N GLY A 131 13.36 -21.82 1.50
CA GLY A 131 12.38 -22.92 1.65
C GLY A 131 10.93 -22.54 1.31
N GLY A 132 10.66 -21.27 0.98
CA GLY A 132 9.36 -20.82 0.46
C GLY A 132 8.23 -20.73 1.49
N LEU A 133 8.52 -20.95 2.78
CA LEU A 133 7.59 -20.83 3.88
C LEU A 133 7.89 -19.56 4.68
N GLY A 134 7.18 -18.48 4.38
CA GLY A 134 7.27 -17.21 5.12
C GLY A 134 8.11 -16.12 4.43
N GLU A 135 7.84 -14.88 4.85
CA GLU A 135 8.61 -13.70 4.44
C GLU A 135 9.68 -13.40 5.50
N GLU A 136 10.94 -13.24 5.09
CA GLU A 136 12.02 -12.72 5.92
C GLU A 136 12.16 -11.23 5.69
N LEU A 137 12.12 -10.46 6.78
CA LEU A 137 12.29 -9.01 6.79
C LEU A 137 13.73 -8.65 7.08
N ARG A 138 14.31 -7.75 6.28
CA ARG A 138 15.69 -7.27 6.44
C ARG A 138 15.75 -5.76 6.25
N ALA A 139 16.48 -5.06 7.10
CA ALA A 139 16.75 -3.62 6.93
C ALA A 139 17.95 -3.41 6.01
N ILE A 140 17.82 -2.49 5.05
CA ILE A 140 18.87 -2.16 4.09
C ILE A 140 19.14 -0.65 4.17
N ASP A 141 20.39 -0.30 4.42
CA ASP A 141 20.84 1.10 4.43
C ASP A 141 20.52 1.79 3.10
N ARG A 142 20.11 3.07 3.15
CA ARG A 142 19.82 3.88 1.96
C ARG A 142 20.95 3.86 0.95
N CYS A 143 22.21 3.79 1.38
CA CYS A 143 23.37 3.82 0.51
C CYS A 143 23.47 2.58 -0.38
N GLU A 144 22.89 1.45 0.03
CA GLU A 144 22.91 0.17 -0.67
C GLU A 144 21.77 0.00 -1.68
N ILE A 145 20.89 0.99 -1.80
CA ILE A 145 19.73 0.97 -2.70
C ILE A 145 19.73 2.17 -3.63
N ASP A 146 19.53 1.93 -4.92
CA ASP A 146 19.19 2.96 -5.88
C ASP A 146 17.69 2.98 -6.16
N PHE A 147 17.11 4.17 -6.06
CA PHE A 147 15.69 4.38 -6.27
C PHE A 147 15.44 4.59 -7.75
N ALA A 148 14.58 3.75 -8.33
CA ALA A 148 14.10 3.89 -9.69
C ALA A 148 12.59 4.18 -9.69
N ARG A 149 12.00 4.29 -10.89
CA ARG A 149 10.63 4.79 -11.06
C ARG A 149 9.57 3.96 -10.33
N ASP A 150 9.63 2.65 -10.51
CA ASP A 150 8.63 1.70 -10.04
C ASP A 150 9.29 0.48 -9.37
N GLN A 151 10.56 0.61 -8.98
CA GLN A 151 11.37 -0.46 -8.38
C GLN A 151 12.53 0.13 -7.57
N LEU A 152 13.12 -0.69 -6.70
CA LEU A 152 14.36 -0.41 -5.99
C LEU A 152 15.45 -1.34 -6.50
N ASN A 153 16.65 -0.82 -6.75
CA ASN A 153 17.78 -1.62 -7.22
C ASN A 153 18.77 -1.79 -6.08
N LEU A 154 19.02 -3.03 -5.70
CA LEU A 154 20.02 -3.39 -4.71
C LEU A 154 21.42 -3.33 -5.33
N LYS A 155 22.34 -2.64 -4.65
CA LYS A 155 23.74 -2.56 -5.09
C LYS A 155 24.52 -3.83 -4.75
N GLY A 156 24.22 -4.45 -3.61
CA GLY A 156 24.85 -5.68 -3.15
C GLY A 156 24.38 -6.94 -3.88
N SER A 157 25.04 -8.07 -3.57
CA SER A 157 24.65 -9.39 -4.10
C SER A 157 23.51 -10.00 -3.27
N ARG A 158 22.88 -11.06 -3.81
CA ARG A 158 21.93 -11.88 -3.05
C ARG A 158 22.53 -12.43 -1.76
N ALA A 159 23.74 -12.98 -1.85
CA ALA A 159 24.42 -13.56 -0.69
C ALA A 159 24.68 -12.51 0.40
N TRP A 160 25.03 -11.29 0.01
CA TRP A 160 25.17 -10.19 0.95
C TRP A 160 23.84 -9.82 1.60
N PHE A 161 22.75 -9.71 0.84
CA PHE A 161 21.42 -9.45 1.40
C PHE A 161 20.96 -10.54 2.38
N GLU A 162 21.16 -11.80 2.02
CA GLU A 162 20.83 -12.97 2.85
C GLU A 162 21.73 -13.09 4.10
N SER A 163 22.91 -12.44 4.08
CA SER A 163 23.80 -12.34 5.26
C SER A 163 23.37 -11.30 6.30
N LEU A 164 22.44 -10.40 5.94
CA LEU A 164 21.94 -9.40 6.90
C LEU A 164 21.17 -10.06 8.05
N PRO A 165 20.98 -9.39 9.19
CA PRO A 165 20.11 -9.91 10.23
C PRO A 165 18.63 -9.88 9.81
N THR A 166 17.90 -10.95 10.11
CA THR A 166 16.44 -11.00 9.95
C THR A 166 15.77 -10.22 11.08
N LEU A 167 14.76 -9.43 10.73
CA LEU A 167 13.96 -8.66 11.67
C LEU A 167 12.77 -9.48 12.18
N VAL A 168 12.38 -9.24 13.42
CA VAL A 168 11.12 -9.71 13.99
C VAL A 168 9.99 -8.78 13.54
N GLU A 169 8.85 -9.35 13.15
CA GLU A 169 7.67 -8.57 12.75
C GLU A 169 7.22 -7.62 13.88
N GLY A 170 7.02 -6.34 13.54
CA GLY A 170 6.73 -5.25 14.47
C GLY A 170 7.95 -4.56 15.10
N GLU A 171 9.17 -5.11 14.99
CA GLU A 171 10.37 -4.60 15.69
C GLU A 171 11.42 -4.04 14.74
N TRP A 172 11.22 -2.80 14.27
CA TRP A 172 12.17 -2.18 13.33
C TRP A 172 13.34 -1.56 14.11
N PRO A 173 14.59 -1.70 13.62
CA PRO A 173 15.75 -1.20 14.35
C PRO A 173 15.77 0.33 14.39
N ALA A 174 16.37 0.92 15.43
CA ALA A 174 16.49 2.38 15.55
C ALA A 174 17.39 2.99 14.46
N SER A 175 18.31 2.20 13.89
CA SER A 175 19.19 2.60 12.80
C SER A 175 19.58 1.38 11.96
N PRO A 176 20.01 1.56 10.69
CA PRO A 176 20.45 0.43 9.85
C PRO A 176 21.66 -0.30 10.44
N ASN A 177 22.50 0.40 11.19
CA ASN A 177 23.68 -0.14 11.87
C ASN A 177 23.39 -0.70 13.27
N GLY A 178 22.16 -0.58 13.77
CA GLY A 178 21.73 -1.08 15.08
C GLY A 178 21.53 -2.60 15.14
N LEU A 179 21.89 -3.31 14.07
CA LEU A 179 21.81 -4.76 13.93
C LEU A 179 23.18 -5.46 14.13
N ALA A 180 24.20 -4.71 14.57
CA ALA A 180 25.53 -5.22 14.89
C ALA A 180 25.60 -5.85 16.28
#